data_AF-A0A2V6HE91-F1
#
_entry.id   AF-A0A2V6HE91-F1
#
_cell.length_a   1.000
_cell.length_b   1.000
_cell.length_c   1.000
_cell.angle_alpha   90.00
_cell.angle_beta   90.00
_cell.angle_gamma   90.00
#
_symmetry.space_group_name_H-M   'P 1'
#
loop_
_entity.id
_entity.type
_entity.pdbx_description
1 polymer ?
#
loop_
_entity_poly.entity_id
_entity_poly.type
_entity_poly.pdbx_seq_one_letter_code
_entity_poly.pdbx_strand_id
1 'polypeptide(L)'
;MAKAVERCAEKGFPYLVYAYWLVDSLGDFKRSNGFQRFDVPRSFVPLTPIGKLALKVGLHRGWRGCSRANWKTTEEAEKTLVPLALAAGERMPLVPG
;
A
#
# COMPACT_ATOMS: atom_id res chain seq x y z
N MET A 1 4.15 -3.87 25.45
CA MET A 1 4.42 -2.44 25.17
C MET A 1 5.24 -1.78 26.26
N ALA A 2 4.87 -1.93 27.54
CA ALA A 2 5.60 -1.33 28.65
C ALA A 2 7.13 -1.49 28.57
N LYS A 3 7.65 -2.72 28.33
CA LYS A 3 9.10 -2.92 28.23
C LYS A 3 9.77 -2.23 27.03
N ALA A 4 9.06 -2.08 25.92
CA ALA A 4 9.57 -1.34 24.77
C ALA A 4 9.65 0.17 25.05
N VAL A 5 8.63 0.71 25.73
CA VAL A 5 8.63 2.11 26.21
C VAL A 5 9.77 2.34 27.21
N GLU A 6 9.96 1.43 28.16
CA GLU A 6 11.05 1.48 29.14
C GLU A 6 12.43 1.48 28.47
N ARG A 7 12.66 0.57 27.51
CA ARG A 7 13.92 0.52 26.74
C ARG A 7 14.13 1.75 25.87
N CYS A 8 13.06 2.33 25.31
CA CYS A 8 13.16 3.57 24.55
C CYS A 8 13.50 4.76 25.44
N ALA A 9 12.91 4.84 26.64
CA ALA A 9 13.21 5.86 27.63
C ALA A 9 14.66 5.74 28.14
N GLU A 10 15.13 4.53 28.44
CA GLU A 10 16.54 4.27 28.83
C GLU A 10 17.53 4.72 27.76
N LYS A 11 17.19 4.53 26.48
CA LYS A 11 18.04 4.90 25.34
C LYS A 11 17.86 6.35 24.87
N GLY A 12 16.96 7.11 25.50
CA GLY A 12 16.68 8.50 25.14
C GLY A 12 16.02 8.66 23.77
N PHE A 13 15.30 7.64 23.27
CA PHE A 13 14.55 7.78 22.02
C PHE A 13 13.31 8.65 22.23
N PRO A 14 13.20 9.79 21.53
CA PRO A 14 12.12 10.75 21.78
C PRO A 14 10.75 10.29 21.27
N TYR A 15 10.70 9.35 20.32
CA TYR A 15 9.46 8.90 19.69
C TYR A 15 9.41 7.38 19.56
N LEU A 16 8.27 6.80 19.95
CA LEU A 16 7.95 5.40 19.69
C LEU A 16 6.66 5.34 18.85
N VAL A 17 6.80 4.88 17.60
CA VAL A 17 5.68 4.83 16.65
C VAL A 17 5.09 3.43 16.60
N TYR A 18 3.76 3.34 16.63
CA TYR A 18 3.04 2.09 16.42
C TYR A 18 2.00 2.23 15.32
N ALA A 19 2.08 1.39 14.29
CA ALA A 19 1.33 1.57 13.05
C ALA A 19 -0.19 1.28 13.15
N TYR A 20 -0.60 0.43 14.09
CA TYR A 20 -2.00 -0.01 14.20
C TYR A 20 -2.68 0.58 15.43
N TRP A 21 -3.88 1.12 15.22
CA TRP A 21 -4.75 1.66 16.27
C TRP A 21 -6.05 0.86 16.34
N LEU A 22 -6.03 -0.26 17.07
CA LEU A 22 -7.16 -1.17 17.25
C LEU A 22 -7.95 -0.81 18.51
N VAL A 23 -9.21 -1.25 18.57
CA VAL A 23 -10.06 -1.12 19.78
C VAL A 23 -9.93 -2.41 20.59
N ASP A 24 -8.77 -2.59 21.19
CA ASP A 24 -8.38 -3.74 22.00
C ASP A 24 -7.61 -3.29 23.25
N SER A 25 -7.23 -4.23 24.12
CA SER A 25 -6.43 -3.93 25.33
C SER A 25 -5.12 -3.20 25.01
N LEU A 26 -4.58 -3.40 23.81
CA LEU A 26 -3.38 -2.72 23.33
C LEU A 26 -3.66 -1.26 22.94
N GLY A 27 -4.82 -0.98 22.34
CA GLY A 27 -5.34 0.35 22.09
C GLY A 27 -5.57 1.12 23.39
N ASP A 28 -6.14 0.47 24.40
CA ASP A 28 -6.36 1.10 25.72
C ASP A 28 -5.04 1.41 26.44
N PHE A 29 -4.04 0.53 26.33
CA PHE A 29 -2.68 0.82 26.80
C PHE A 29 -2.06 2.05 26.11
N LYS A 30 -2.27 2.22 24.80
CA LYS A 30 -1.77 3.40 24.07
C LYS A 30 -2.44 4.68 24.55
N ARG A 31 -3.76 4.64 24.76
CA ARG A 31 -4.55 5.79 25.27
C ARG A 31 -4.10 6.21 26.67
N SER A 32 -3.89 5.26 27.58
CA SER A 32 -3.51 5.56 28.96
C SER A 32 -2.08 6.08 29.11
N ASN A 33 -1.17 5.73 28.18
CA ASN A 33 0.23 6.15 28.21
C ASN A 33 0.53 7.38 27.33
N GLY A 34 -0.50 8.12 26.91
CA GLY A 34 -0.32 9.38 26.18
C GLY A 34 0.09 9.24 24.71
N PHE A 35 -0.06 8.06 24.10
CA PHE A 35 0.14 7.92 22.66
C PHE A 35 -0.93 8.72 21.91
N GLN A 36 -0.49 9.39 20.85
CA GLN A 36 -1.38 10.13 19.95
C GLN A 36 -1.66 9.29 18.71
N ARG A 37 -2.92 9.32 18.25
CA ARG A 37 -3.30 8.71 16.99
C ARG A 37 -2.90 9.65 15.86
N PHE A 38 -2.16 9.12 14.88
CA PHE A 38 -1.77 9.85 13.68
C PHE A 38 -2.27 9.07 12.45
N ASP A 39 -3.26 9.63 11.75
CA ASP A 39 -3.80 9.01 10.53
C ASP A 39 -2.92 9.38 9.34
N VAL A 40 -2.12 8.43 8.87
CA VAL A 40 -1.24 8.60 7.71
C VAL A 40 -1.99 8.18 6.44
N PRO A 41 -2.08 9.03 5.39
CA PRO A 41 -2.66 8.64 4.12
C PRO A 41 -1.76 7.57 3.46
N ARG A 42 -2.26 6.35 3.34
CA ARG A 42 -1.55 5.26 2.65
C ARG A 42 -1.80 5.34 1.15
N SER A 43 -1.07 6.22 0.48
CA SER A 43 -1.12 6.33 -0.98
C SER A 43 -0.13 5.37 -1.63
N PHE A 44 -0.64 4.48 -2.49
CA PHE A 44 0.19 3.61 -3.32
C PHE A 44 0.77 4.46 -4.47
N VAL A 45 2.04 4.84 -4.37
CA VAL A 45 2.73 5.53 -5.47
C VAL A 45 3.18 4.48 -6.48
N PRO A 46 2.72 4.54 -7.74
CA PRO A 46 3.18 3.62 -8.76
C PRO A 46 4.61 3.99 -9.17
N LEU A 47 5.59 3.25 -8.66
CA LEU A 47 7.01 3.43 -9.01
C LEU A 47 7.32 2.93 -10.43
N THR A 48 6.45 2.13 -11.02
CA THR A 48 6.57 1.62 -12.38
C THR A 48 5.35 2.01 -13.22
N PRO A 49 5.52 2.17 -14.54
CA PRO A 49 4.39 2.37 -15.46
C PRO A 49 3.41 1.20 -15.44
N ILE A 50 3.87 -0.03 -15.19
CA ILE A 50 3.02 -1.20 -14.93
C ILE A 50 2.17 -0.96 -13.68
N GLY A 51 2.78 -0.49 -12.59
CA GLY A 51 2.06 -0.10 -11.37
C GLY A 51 1.05 1.03 -11.61
N LYS A 52 1.37 1.99 -12.48
CA LYS A 52 0.47 3.11 -12.83
C LYS A 52 -0.75 2.60 -13.57
N LEU A 53 -0.58 1.65 -14.48
CA LEU A 53 -1.71 0.97 -15.09
C LEU A 53 -2.48 0.15 -14.07
N ALA A 54 -1.84 -0.70 -13.27
CA ALA A 54 -2.51 -1.54 -12.27
C ALA A 54 -3.37 -0.72 -11.27
N LEU A 55 -2.94 0.50 -10.94
CA LEU A 55 -3.74 1.46 -10.19
C LEU A 55 -4.90 2.04 -11.01
N LYS A 56 -4.67 2.40 -12.28
CA LYS A 56 -5.69 2.94 -13.21
C LYS A 56 -6.78 1.92 -13.56
N VAL A 57 -6.46 0.64 -13.71
CA VAL A 57 -7.45 -0.45 -13.91
C VAL A 57 -8.09 -0.88 -12.59
N GLY A 58 -7.71 -0.32 -11.44
CA GLY A 58 -8.32 -0.70 -10.16
C GLY A 58 -7.95 -2.12 -9.69
N LEU A 59 -6.88 -2.73 -10.21
CA LEU A 59 -6.45 -4.08 -9.85
C LEU A 59 -6.06 -4.20 -8.37
N HIS A 60 -5.58 -3.09 -7.78
CA HIS A 60 -5.31 -2.96 -6.34
C HIS A 60 -6.57 -3.12 -5.45
N ARG A 61 -7.78 -3.06 -6.02
CA ARG A 61 -9.07 -3.30 -5.34
C ARG A 61 -9.63 -4.70 -5.60
N GLY A 62 -8.85 -5.59 -6.22
CA GLY A 62 -9.27 -6.93 -6.63
C GLY A 62 -9.98 -6.95 -8.00
N TRP A 63 -10.34 -8.14 -8.48
CA TRP A 63 -10.96 -8.36 -9.81
C TRP A 63 -12.22 -7.51 -10.05
N ARG A 64 -13.00 -7.24 -8.98
CA ARG A 64 -14.18 -6.36 -9.03
C ARG A 64 -13.88 -4.90 -9.34
N GLY A 65 -12.63 -4.45 -9.11
CA GLY A 65 -12.18 -3.11 -9.50
C GLY A 65 -11.85 -3.03 -10.99
N CYS A 66 -11.31 -4.12 -11.56
CA CYS A 66 -10.94 -4.23 -12.97
C CYS A 66 -12.14 -4.19 -13.92
N SER A 67 -13.26 -4.79 -13.54
CA SER A 67 -14.44 -4.90 -14.41
C SER A 67 -15.19 -3.59 -14.70
N ARG A 68 -14.82 -2.46 -14.06
CA ARG A 68 -15.30 -1.11 -14.40
C ARG A 68 -14.33 -0.31 -15.27
N ALA A 69 -13.15 -0.85 -15.59
CA ALA A 69 -12.23 -0.16 -16.46
C ALA A 69 -12.80 -0.10 -17.88
N ASN A 70 -12.82 1.10 -18.45
CA ASN A 70 -13.29 1.33 -19.80
C ASN A 70 -12.33 0.63 -20.78
N TRP A 71 -12.83 -0.27 -21.64
CA TRP A 71 -12.01 -1.13 -22.52
C TRP A 71 -11.04 -0.33 -23.44
N LYS A 72 -11.35 0.94 -23.72
CA LYS A 72 -10.46 1.84 -24.45
C LYS A 72 -9.15 2.14 -23.71
N THR A 73 -9.17 2.07 -22.39
CA THR A 73 -7.99 2.35 -21.54
C THR A 73 -7.01 1.18 -21.54
N THR A 74 -7.50 -0.04 -21.78
CA THR A 74 -6.66 -1.24 -21.87
C THR A 74 -5.91 -1.32 -23.18
N GLU A 75 -6.52 -0.95 -24.33
CA GLU A 75 -5.81 -0.93 -25.63
C GLU A 75 -4.63 0.05 -25.65
N GLU A 76 -4.82 1.25 -25.11
CA GLU A 76 -3.78 2.29 -25.08
C GLU A 76 -2.64 1.92 -24.12
N ALA A 77 -2.97 1.17 -23.07
CA ALA A 77 -1.99 0.67 -22.13
C ALA A 77 -1.25 -0.57 -22.64
N GLU A 78 -1.90 -1.43 -23.43
CA GLU A 78 -1.26 -2.56 -24.10
C GLU A 78 -0.18 -2.08 -25.08
N LYS A 79 -0.47 -1.03 -25.87
CA LYS A 79 0.50 -0.41 -26.78
C LYS A 79 1.74 0.17 -26.09
N THR A 80 1.61 0.64 -24.85
CA THR A 80 2.72 1.22 -24.09
C THR A 80 3.44 0.20 -23.18
N LEU A 81 2.73 -0.81 -22.68
CA LEU A 81 3.30 -1.77 -21.73
C LEU A 81 3.93 -2.99 -22.37
N VAL A 82 3.42 -3.49 -23.51
CA VAL A 82 4.01 -4.66 -24.17
C VAL A 82 5.48 -4.43 -24.56
N PRO A 83 5.86 -3.27 -25.15
CA PRO A 83 7.27 -2.99 -25.44
C PRO A 83 8.14 -2.90 -24.18
N LEU A 84 7.58 -2.36 -23.09
CA LEU A 84 8.31 -2.12 -21.85
C LEU A 84 8.46 -3.40 -21.00
N ALA A 85 7.44 -4.26 -20.97
CA ALA A 85 7.50 -5.57 -20.32
C ALA A 85 8.44 -6.53 -21.08
N LEU A 86 8.45 -6.45 -22.42
CA LEU A 86 9.39 -7.17 -23.27
C LEU A 86 10.84 -6.70 -23.01
N ALA A 87 11.05 -5.40 -22.80
CA ALA A 87 12.35 -4.84 -22.41
C ALA A 87 12.78 -5.22 -20.98
N ALA A 88 11.83 -5.48 -20.08
CA ALA A 88 12.10 -5.91 -18.71
C ALA A 88 12.29 -7.44 -18.55
N GLY A 89 12.08 -8.23 -19.61
CA GLY A 89 12.26 -9.69 -19.58
C GLY A 89 11.24 -10.45 -18.72
N GLU A 90 10.14 -9.80 -18.32
CA GLU A 90 9.13 -10.41 -17.43
C GLU A 90 8.02 -11.10 -18.23
N ARG A 91 7.66 -12.33 -17.82
CA ARG A 91 6.59 -13.12 -18.45
C ARG A 91 5.24 -12.55 -18.02
N MET A 92 4.54 -11.90 -18.95
CA MET A 92 3.28 -11.20 -18.69
C MET A 92 2.20 -12.19 -18.20
N PRO A 93 1.39 -11.86 -17.17
CA PRO A 93 0.20 -12.64 -16.86
C PRO A 93 -0.83 -12.41 -17.97
N LEU A 94 -1.20 -13.49 -18.66
CA LEU A 94 -2.22 -13.49 -19.70
C LEU A 94 -3.54 -13.01 -19.09
N VAL A 95 -4.07 -11.92 -19.62
CA VAL A 95 -5.43 -11.46 -19.31
C VAL A 95 -6.39 -12.32 -20.14
N PRO A 96 -7.35 -13.03 -19.53
CA PRO A 96 -8.35 -13.77 -20.30
C PRO A 96 -9.27 -12.77 -21.01
N GLY A 97 -9.49 -13.01 -22.31
CA GLY A 97 -10.43 -12.28 -23.15
C GLY A 97 -11.89 -12.67 -22.91
#